data_AF-A0A6P0YN28-F1
#
_entry.id   AF-A0A6P0YN28-F1
#
_cell.length_a   1.000
_cell.length_b   1.000
_cell.length_c   1.000
_cell.angle_alpha   90.00
_cell.angle_beta   90.00
_cell.angle_gamma   90.00
#
_symmetry.space_group_name_H-M   'P 1'
#
loop_
_entity.id
_entity.type
_entity.pdbx_description
1 polymer ?
#
loop_
_entity_poly.entity_id
_entity_poly.type
_entity_poly.pdbx_seq_one_letter_code
_entity_poly.pdbx_strand_id
1 'polypeptide(L)' 'MPAHIAIGGVIGTVEDIGLRSTLIRTQDRKLIYVPNTVVSTSQIVNHSQRDKY' A
#
# COMPACT_ATOMS: atom_id res chain seq x y z
N MET A 1 -8.31 11.26 6.79
CA MET A 1 -7.27 11.31 5.74
C MET A 1 -7.17 9.93 5.11
N PRO A 2 -7.03 9.78 3.78
CA PRO A 2 -6.92 8.47 3.15
C PRO A 2 -5.71 7.71 3.71
N ALA A 3 -5.89 6.40 3.91
CA ALA A 3 -4.92 5.61 4.64
C ALA A 3 -3.63 5.41 3.82
N HIS A 4 -2.55 6.08 4.25
CA HIS A 4 -1.27 6.04 3.54
C HIS A 4 -0.44 4.84 4.00
N ILE A 5 0.05 4.04 3.06
CA ILE A 5 0.84 2.84 3.27
C ILE A 5 2.12 2.91 2.43
N ALA A 6 3.21 2.41 2.99
CA ALA A 6 4.45 2.17 2.26
C ALA A 6 4.75 0.66 2.24
N ILE A 7 4.93 0.10 1.04
CA ILE A 7 5.20 -1.33 0.81
C ILE A 7 6.22 -1.47 -0.31
N GLY A 8 7.36 -2.12 -0.04
CA GLY A 8 8.34 -2.48 -1.08
C GLY A 8 8.89 -1.28 -1.87
N GLY A 9 8.97 -0.09 -1.25
CA GLY A 9 9.40 1.15 -1.90
C GLY A 9 8.29 1.93 -2.61
N VAL A 10 7.05 1.40 -2.66
CA VAL A 10 5.87 2.08 -3.18
C VAL A 10 5.10 2.72 -2.04
N ILE A 11 4.71 3.98 -2.24
CA ILE A 11 3.96 4.78 -1.26
C ILE A 11 2.61 5.17 -1.85
N GLY A 12 1.52 4.88 -1.15
CA GLY A 12 0.17 5.16 -1.64
C GLY A 12 -0.93 4.66 -0.71
N THR A 13 -2.13 4.49 -1.23
CA THR A 13 -3.28 3.92 -0.52
C THR A 13 -3.63 2.59 -1.15
N VAL A 14 -3.84 1.54 -0.35
CA VAL A 14 -4.35 0.26 -0.87
C VAL A 14 -5.77 0.45 -1.36
N GLU A 15 -6.04 0.08 -2.61
CA GLU A 15 -7.40 0.06 -3.16
C GLU A 15 -8.02 -1.33 -3.13
N ASP A 16 -7.22 -2.36 -3.44
CA ASP A 16 -7.69 -3.75 -3.49
C ASP A 16 -6.55 -4.73 -3.20
N ILE A 17 -6.90 -5.89 -2.64
CA ILE A 17 -5.97 -7.00 -2.38
C ILE A 17 -6.53 -8.24 -3.08
N GLY A 18 -6.00 -8.52 -4.27
CA GLY A 18 -6.34 -9.72 -5.03
C GLY A 18 -5.50 -10.94 -4.62
N LEU A 19 -5.80 -12.09 -5.21
CA LEU A 19 -5.13 -13.37 -4.90
C LEU A 19 -3.61 -13.35 -5.14
N ARG A 20 -3.15 -12.64 -6.19
CA ARG A 20 -1.74 -12.62 -6.61
C ARG A 20 -1.07 -11.25 -6.50
N SER A 21 -1.85 -10.18 -6.37
CA SER A 21 -1.34 -8.82 -6.35
C SER A 21 -2.21 -7.91 -5.51
N THR A 22 -1.57 -6.90 -4.92
CA THR A 22 -2.19 -5.79 -4.22
C THR A 22 -2.17 -4.56 -5.12
N LEU A 23 -3.31 -3.89 -5.24
CA LEU A 23 -3.46 -2.65 -5.99
C LEU A 23 -3.24 -1.46 -5.05
N ILE A 24 -2.28 -0.61 -5.41
CA ILE A 24 -1.95 0.61 -4.67
C ILE A 24 -2.18 1.81 -5.57
N ARG A 25 -2.93 2.80 -5.08
CA ARG A 25 -3.08 4.11 -5.71
C ARG A 25 -2.10 5.10 -5.10
N THR A 26 -1.25 5.67 -5.93
CA THR A 26 -0.29 6.72 -5.54
C THR A 26 -0.96 8.10 -5.50
N GLN A 27 -0.28 9.09 -4.90
CA GLN A 27 -0.80 10.47 -4.80
C GLN A 27 -0.98 11.15 -6.16
N ASP A 28 -0.19 10.77 -7.16
CA ASP A 28 -0.32 11.22 -8.55
C ASP A 28 -1.39 10.43 -9.33
N ARG A 29 -2.27 9.71 -8.62
CA ARG A 29 -3.40 8.94 -9.17
C ARG A 29 -2.99 7.81 -10.12
N LYS A 30 -1.75 7.32 -10.03
CA LYS A 30 -1.34 6.11 -10.74
C LYS A 30 -1.76 4.87 -9.95
N LEU A 31 -2.00 3.79 -10.69
CA LEU A 31 -2.29 2.47 -10.14
C LEU A 31 -1.05 1.59 -10.28
N ILE A 32 -0.62 1.02 -9.17
CA ILE A 32 0.54 0.14 -9.10
C ILE A 32 0.07 -1.23 -8.61
N TYR A 33 0.41 -2.26 -9.37
CA TYR A 33 0.19 -3.65 -8.99
C TYR A 33 1.45 -4.19 -8.32
N VAL A 34 1.36 -4.48 -7.03
CA VAL A 34 2.46 -5.08 -6.25
C VAL A 34 2.19 -6.58 -6.10
N PRO A 35 3.08 -7.47 -6.55
CA PRO A 35 2.92 -8.91 -6.34
C PRO A 35 2.83 -9.25 -4.85
N ASN A 36 1.92 -10.14 -4.47
CA ASN A 36 1.73 -10.50 -3.06
C ASN A 36 2.97 -11.13 -2.42
N THR A 37 3.84 -11.75 -3.21
CA THR A 37 5.15 -12.25 -2.74
C THR A 37 6.07 -11.12 -2.26
N VAL A 38 5.99 -9.95 -2.87
CA VAL A 38 6.71 -8.73 -2.44
C VAL A 38 6.05 -8.16 -1.19
N VAL A 39 4.71 -8.13 -1.15
CA VAL A 39 3.96 -7.65 0.02
C VAL A 39 4.25 -8.51 1.26
N SER A 40 4.33 -9.83 1.13
CA SER A 40 4.56 -10.75 2.24
C SER A 40 5.99 -10.72 2.79
N THR A 41 6.95 -10.23 2.02
CA THR A 41 8.38 -10.19 2.39
C THR A 41 8.87 -8.78 2.72
N SER A 42 8.12 -7.75 2.33
CA SER A 42 8.47 -6.35 2.57
C SER A 42 7.92 -5.83 3.89
N GLN A 43 8.62 -4.85 4.47
CA GLN A 43 8.08 -4.08 5.58
C GLN A 43 6.86 -3.27 5.13
N ILE A 44 5.75 -3.40 5.86
CA ILE A 44 4.51 -2.64 5.63
C ILE A 44 4.42 -1.54 6.69
N VAL A 45 4.45 -0.27 6.29
CA VAL A 45 4.29 0.86 7.19
C VAL A 45 2.93 1.49 6.97
N ASN A 46 2.04 1.38 7.97
CA ASN A 46 0.74 2.03 7.94
C ASN A 46 0.80 3.40 8.63
N HIS A 47 0.79 4.46 7.84
CA HIS A 47 0.82 5.84 8.34
C HIS A 47 -0.56 6.34 8.77
N SER A 48 -1.64 5.62 8.44
CA SER A 48 -3.01 6.03 8.76
C SER A 48 -3.45 5.74 10.19
N GLN A 49 -2.78 4.78 10.85
CA GLN A 49 -3.12 4.36 12.20
C GLN A 49 -2.54 5.28 13.29
N ARG A 50 -1.56 6.13 12.96
CA ARG A 50 -0.83 6.94 13.95
C ARG A 50 -1.49 8.29 14.29
N ASP A 51 -2.55 8.69 13.58
CA ASP A 51 -3.30 9.93 13.85
C ASP A 51 -4.40 9.78 14.94
N LYS A 52 -4.34 8.72 15.77
CA LYS A 52 -5.38 8.40 16.77
C LYS A 52 -4.94 8.46 18.24
N TYR A 53 -3.78 9.04 18.56
CA TYR A 53 -3.35 9.29 19.94
C TYR A 53 -2.94 10.74 20.16
#